data_AF-A0A317J7F2-F1
#
_entry.id   AF-A0A317J7F2-F1
#
_cell.length_a   1.000
_cell.length_b   1.000
_cell.length_c   1.000
_cell.angle_alpha   90.00
_cell.angle_beta   90.00
_cell.angle_gamma   90.00
#
_symmetry.space_group_name_H-M   'P 1'
#
loop_
_entity.id
_entity.type
_entity.pdbx_description
1 polymer ?
#
loop_
_entity_poly.entity_id
_entity_poly.type
_entity_poly.pdbx_seq_one_letter_code
_entity_poly.pdbx_strand_id
1 'polypeptide(L)'
;MRPVSSLALFLLLFSQAAVPQTSREARPPAGRTPAPAGAEDPVAVFTEHPRLFLRPPRLRLLQRERERMSVRWQQLDGFVSADAPMPEGAFAQALYYQVTRNAAAGQRAVAWALGPGADLRQLALVFDWCQDLLSETQRRDLAARIQKRMTETAADESIPAVRSRLLAAVALFDHVPQSPKLELERIVRNWWGEKVAPALSSGRNPVRRDDAFPLWELLHALRDSTNIDLRESDPRFFKQFPVEHLMSHYPAPFPGDDNDYRIGASVPGGEPDLTQATYSRAAELAMVAYDSNGEESQYLQGWLMRDHFMLRSPLGAPYEFLWANPYQPGLSFTILPLLYHDSATGRLFLRSDWDDTAEWFGYFDGVAQLFRNGRVSALDLKTAPAPVKFDSALVYFGAGAMNFHVTLEEDQEGLILIGLAPRHTYQVEIDDEEVSEETTDPGGILVLDLLRDKEIGVRLRELK
;
A
#
# COMPACT_ATOMS: atom_id res chain seq x y z
N MET A 1 -6.29 56.63 -23.15
CA MET A 1 -7.13 56.35 -21.97
C MET A 1 -7.30 54.83 -21.89
N ARG A 2 -6.69 54.22 -20.88
CA ARG A 2 -6.75 52.77 -20.60
C ARG A 2 -7.97 52.49 -19.72
N PRO A 3 -8.41 51.22 -19.69
CA PRO A 3 -8.35 50.52 -18.42
C PRO A 3 -7.46 49.28 -18.52
N VAL A 4 -6.78 49.04 -17.41
CA VAL A 4 -5.93 47.89 -17.11
C VAL A 4 -6.81 46.91 -16.35
N SER A 5 -6.85 45.65 -16.75
CA SER A 5 -7.35 44.55 -15.90
C SER A 5 -6.44 43.35 -16.02
N SER A 6 -5.71 43.12 -14.93
CA SER A 6 -4.89 41.95 -14.65
C SER A 6 -5.74 40.69 -14.54
N LEU A 7 -5.34 39.61 -15.21
CA LEU A 7 -5.68 38.24 -14.83
C LEU A 7 -4.43 37.38 -15.00
N ALA A 8 -3.60 37.40 -13.96
CA ALA A 8 -2.48 36.50 -13.74
C ALA A 8 -2.60 36.05 -12.29
N LEU A 9 -3.33 34.95 -12.04
CA LEU A 9 -3.24 34.09 -10.85
C LEU A 9 -4.35 33.03 -10.92
N PHE A 10 -4.06 31.83 -11.42
CA PHE A 10 -4.83 30.62 -11.07
C PHE A 10 -4.01 29.36 -11.37
N LEU A 11 -2.82 29.27 -10.79
CA LEU A 11 -2.03 28.04 -10.69
C LEU A 11 -1.06 28.22 -9.53
N LEU A 12 -1.58 28.01 -8.31
CA LEU A 12 -0.86 27.81 -7.04
C LEU A 12 -1.91 27.75 -5.91
N LEU A 13 -2.59 26.61 -5.77
CA LEU A 13 -3.40 26.32 -4.58
C LEU A 13 -3.15 24.88 -4.09
N PHE A 14 -1.98 24.70 -3.50
CA PHE A 14 -1.85 24.00 -2.22
C PHE A 14 -0.83 24.77 -1.38
N SER A 15 -1.29 25.87 -0.76
CA SER A 15 -0.58 26.54 0.32
C SER A 15 -1.51 26.70 1.51
N GLN A 16 -0.92 26.46 2.68
CA GLN A 16 -1.53 26.28 3.98
C GLN A 16 -2.50 27.42 4.38
N ALA A 17 -3.69 27.05 4.86
CA ALA A 17 -4.54 27.96 5.62
C ALA A 17 -4.19 27.83 7.11
N ALA A 18 -3.53 28.86 7.64
CA ALA A 18 -3.29 29.07 9.06
C ALA A 18 -4.58 29.44 9.80
N VAL A 19 -4.87 28.73 10.89
CA VAL A 19 -5.92 29.07 11.86
C VAL A 19 -5.38 30.12 12.85
N PRO A 20 -6.12 31.18 13.18
CA PRO A 20 -5.63 32.21 14.11
C PRO A 20 -5.61 31.67 15.54
N GLN A 21 -4.40 31.58 16.11
CA GLN A 21 -4.18 31.28 17.52
C GLN A 21 -4.53 32.51 18.38
N THR A 22 -5.54 32.38 19.22
CA THR A 22 -5.77 33.27 20.36
C THR A 22 -4.84 32.89 21.50
N SER A 23 -3.91 33.79 21.82
CA SER A 23 -2.93 33.67 22.90
C SER A 23 -3.61 33.54 24.27
N ARG A 24 -3.37 32.41 24.96
CA ARG A 24 -3.45 32.31 26.42
C ARG A 24 -2.14 31.75 26.93
N GLU A 25 -1.36 32.61 27.56
CA GLU A 25 -0.10 32.28 28.22
C GLU A 25 -0.29 31.17 29.27
N ALA A 26 0.44 30.07 29.12
CA ALA A 26 0.66 29.09 30.16
C ALA A 26 2.17 28.96 30.42
N ARG A 27 2.57 29.15 31.69
CA ARG A 27 3.95 29.05 32.19
C ARG A 27 4.62 27.71 31.82
N PRO A 28 5.94 27.71 31.54
CA PRO A 28 6.67 26.47 31.28
C PRO A 28 7.00 25.72 32.59
N PRO A 29 6.88 24.38 32.65
CA PRO A 29 7.54 23.59 33.67
C PRO A 29 9.03 23.43 33.33
N ALA A 30 9.83 23.41 34.40
CA ALA A 30 11.29 23.42 34.37
C ALA A 30 11.91 22.15 33.75
N GLY A 31 12.96 22.37 32.94
CA GLY A 31 14.18 21.57 32.93
C GLY A 31 14.12 20.14 32.39
N ARG A 32 14.38 19.97 31.10
CA ARG A 32 15.15 18.81 30.60
C ARG A 32 16.39 19.33 29.89
N THR A 33 17.54 18.98 30.45
CA THR A 33 18.85 19.15 29.83
C THR A 33 18.87 18.44 28.48
N PRO A 34 19.37 19.03 27.38
CA PRO A 34 19.50 18.33 26.12
C PRO A 34 20.52 17.20 26.26
N ALA A 35 20.13 15.99 25.87
CA ALA A 35 21.02 14.84 25.79
C ALA A 35 22.10 15.09 24.70
N PRO A 36 23.32 14.57 24.88
CA PRO A 36 24.39 14.73 23.90
C PRO A 36 24.02 14.04 22.59
N ALA A 37 24.29 14.73 21.47
CA ALA A 37 24.13 14.19 20.13
C ALA A 37 25.06 12.97 19.92
N GLY A 38 24.50 11.84 19.48
CA GLY A 38 25.29 10.71 18.95
C GLY A 38 24.88 9.29 19.33
N ALA A 39 23.84 9.07 20.14
CA ALA A 39 23.29 7.72 20.36
C ALA A 39 21.76 7.80 20.29
N GLU A 40 21.19 7.37 19.17
CA GLU A 40 19.75 7.15 19.09
C GLU A 40 19.35 6.00 20.03
N ASP A 41 18.18 6.12 20.67
CA ASP A 41 17.70 5.12 21.62
C ASP A 41 17.56 3.74 20.95
N PRO A 42 17.87 2.64 21.65
CA PRO A 42 17.78 1.31 21.09
C PRO A 42 16.32 0.95 20.76
N VAL A 43 16.12 0.24 19.64
CA VAL A 43 14.82 -0.29 19.23
C VAL A 43 14.38 -1.35 20.23
N ALA A 44 13.37 -1.00 21.03
CA ALA A 44 12.86 -1.85 22.09
C ALA A 44 11.37 -2.17 21.93
N VAL A 45 10.98 -3.37 22.36
CA VAL A 45 9.58 -3.80 22.40
C VAL A 45 9.02 -3.54 23.80
N PHE A 46 7.91 -2.82 23.88
CA PHE A 46 7.31 -2.37 25.14
C PHE A 46 6.01 -3.09 25.49
N THR A 47 5.76 -4.24 24.88
CA THR A 47 4.45 -4.89 24.87
C THR A 47 4.55 -6.36 25.23
N GLU A 48 3.55 -6.86 25.96
CA GLU A 48 3.40 -8.28 26.28
C GLU A 48 2.64 -9.02 25.18
N HIS A 49 2.74 -10.35 25.19
CA HIS A 49 2.01 -11.24 24.29
C HIS A 49 0.48 -11.21 24.54
N PRO A 50 -0.37 -11.30 23.50
CA PRO A 50 -0.02 -11.17 22.09
C PRO A 50 0.31 -9.72 21.72
N ARG A 51 1.44 -9.52 21.04
CA ARG A 51 1.93 -8.21 20.59
C ARG A 51 1.90 -8.03 19.08
N LEU A 52 1.82 -9.13 18.32
CA LEU A 52 1.67 -9.08 16.87
C LEU A 52 0.18 -8.95 16.51
N PHE A 53 -0.20 -7.81 15.94
CA PHE A 53 -1.52 -7.49 15.35
C PHE A 53 -2.73 -7.50 16.29
N LEU A 54 -2.71 -8.30 17.37
CA LEU A 54 -3.82 -8.55 18.29
C LEU A 54 -3.66 -7.82 19.62
N ARG A 55 -3.17 -6.57 19.57
CA ARG A 55 -3.18 -5.67 20.73
C ARG A 55 -4.59 -5.64 21.34
N PRO A 56 -4.74 -5.39 22.65
CA PRO A 56 -6.03 -5.52 23.35
C PRO A 56 -7.24 -4.87 22.66
N PRO A 57 -7.13 -3.68 22.01
CA PRO A 57 -8.24 -3.10 21.27
C PRO A 57 -8.71 -3.96 20.08
N ARG A 58 -7.80 -4.45 19.23
CA ARG A 58 -8.17 -5.29 18.07
C ARG A 58 -8.73 -6.62 18.53
N LEU A 59 -8.10 -7.28 19.51
CA LEU A 59 -8.60 -8.56 20.02
C LEU A 59 -10.04 -8.44 20.58
N ARG A 60 -10.34 -7.36 21.32
CA ARG A 60 -11.70 -7.10 21.81
C ARG A 60 -12.69 -6.86 20.67
N LEU A 61 -12.28 -6.19 19.59
CA LEU A 61 -13.12 -6.02 18.41
C LEU A 61 -13.47 -7.38 17.80
N LEU A 62 -12.48 -8.23 17.57
CA LEU A 62 -12.69 -9.57 16.99
C LEU A 62 -13.55 -10.48 17.89
N GLN A 63 -13.39 -10.39 19.21
CA GLN A 63 -14.24 -11.11 20.17
C GLN A 63 -15.71 -10.66 20.09
N ARG A 64 -15.96 -9.36 19.91
CA ARG A 64 -17.31 -8.83 19.69
C ARG A 64 -17.88 -9.27 18.34
N GLU A 65 -17.07 -9.36 17.29
CA GLU A 65 -17.50 -9.90 16.00
C GLU A 65 -17.99 -11.35 16.11
N ARG A 66 -17.28 -12.17 16.89
CA ARG A 66 -17.75 -13.51 17.27
C ARG A 66 -19.07 -13.45 18.02
N GLU A 67 -19.18 -12.65 19.09
CA GLU A 67 -20.40 -12.55 19.89
C GLU A 67 -21.62 -12.11 19.06
N ARG A 68 -21.40 -11.27 18.06
CA ARG A 68 -22.42 -10.81 17.11
C ARG A 68 -22.73 -11.81 16.00
N MET A 69 -21.96 -12.90 15.92
CA MET A 69 -22.02 -13.85 14.82
C MET A 69 -21.91 -13.14 13.47
N SER A 70 -20.96 -12.22 13.32
CA SER A 70 -20.80 -11.49 12.05
C SER A 70 -20.48 -12.44 10.90
N VAL A 71 -20.82 -12.05 9.67
CA VAL A 71 -20.59 -12.90 8.48
C VAL A 71 -19.11 -13.29 8.34
N ARG A 72 -18.19 -12.36 8.64
CA ARG A 72 -16.74 -12.61 8.63
C ARG A 72 -16.32 -13.66 9.66
N TRP A 73 -16.89 -13.58 10.86
CA TRP A 73 -16.67 -14.60 11.88
C TRP A 73 -17.23 -15.96 11.45
N GLN A 74 -18.48 -16.02 10.98
CA GLN A 74 -19.12 -17.26 10.54
C GLN A 74 -18.32 -17.95 9.42
N GLN A 75 -17.74 -17.18 8.51
CA GLN A 75 -16.89 -17.70 7.44
C GLN A 75 -15.64 -18.40 8.00
N LEU A 76 -14.88 -17.71 8.87
CA LEU A 76 -13.69 -18.30 9.50
C LEU A 76 -14.05 -19.52 10.36
N ASP A 77 -15.11 -19.40 11.17
CA ASP A 77 -15.58 -20.48 12.03
C ASP A 77 -16.01 -21.71 11.22
N GLY A 78 -16.69 -21.50 10.09
CA GLY A 78 -17.07 -22.58 9.18
C GLY A 78 -15.87 -23.41 8.72
N PHE A 79 -14.78 -22.76 8.28
CA PHE A 79 -13.57 -23.48 7.86
C PHE A 79 -12.86 -24.17 9.02
N VAL A 80 -12.69 -23.50 10.16
CA VAL A 80 -11.95 -24.04 11.30
C VAL A 80 -12.72 -25.19 11.95
N SER A 81 -14.04 -25.06 12.10
CA SER A 81 -14.90 -26.08 12.70
C SER A 81 -15.12 -27.28 11.79
N ALA A 82 -15.07 -27.10 10.47
CA ALA A 82 -15.10 -28.19 9.50
C ALA A 82 -13.73 -28.86 9.26
N ASP A 83 -12.67 -28.39 9.92
CA ASP A 83 -11.28 -28.81 9.70
C ASP A 83 -10.87 -28.73 8.21
N ALA A 84 -11.34 -27.69 7.53
CA ALA A 84 -11.07 -27.48 6.12
C ALA A 84 -9.56 -27.23 5.88
N PRO A 85 -8.98 -27.73 4.77
CA PRO A 85 -7.61 -27.44 4.42
C PRO A 85 -7.45 -25.94 4.14
N MET A 86 -6.60 -25.27 4.92
CA MET A 86 -6.29 -23.86 4.77
C MET A 86 -4.82 -23.67 4.37
N PRO A 87 -4.51 -22.85 3.35
CA PRO A 87 -3.13 -22.61 2.92
C PRO A 87 -2.22 -22.11 4.06
N GLU A 88 -2.77 -21.29 4.96
CA GLU A 88 -2.09 -20.77 6.15
C GLU A 88 -2.77 -21.27 7.44
N GLY A 89 -2.91 -22.59 7.55
CA GLY A 89 -3.67 -23.21 8.64
C GLY A 89 -3.17 -22.85 10.05
N ALA A 90 -1.87 -22.68 10.27
CA ALA A 90 -1.38 -22.36 11.61
C ALA A 90 -1.73 -20.92 12.03
N PHE A 91 -1.67 -19.97 11.09
CA PHE A 91 -2.15 -18.61 11.32
C PHE A 91 -3.66 -18.60 11.63
N ALA A 92 -4.48 -19.27 10.82
CA ALA A 92 -5.93 -19.32 11.01
C ALA A 92 -6.32 -19.96 12.35
N GLN A 93 -5.68 -21.08 12.73
CA GLN A 93 -5.95 -21.79 13.98
C GLN A 93 -5.51 -20.96 15.21
N ALA A 94 -4.37 -20.26 15.14
CA ALA A 94 -3.92 -19.39 16.21
C ALA A 94 -4.82 -18.14 16.37
N LEU A 95 -5.29 -17.55 15.25
CA LEU A 95 -6.26 -16.45 15.26
C LEU A 95 -7.56 -16.89 15.93
N TYR A 96 -8.08 -18.03 15.49
CA TYR A 96 -9.29 -18.63 16.05
C TYR A 96 -9.15 -18.90 17.55
N TYR A 97 -7.99 -19.41 17.99
CA TYR A 97 -7.69 -19.60 19.41
C TYR A 97 -7.77 -18.29 20.20
N GLN A 98 -7.14 -17.21 19.73
CA GLN A 98 -7.14 -15.94 20.45
C GLN A 98 -8.54 -15.37 20.65
N VAL A 99 -9.40 -15.51 19.65
CA VAL A 99 -10.79 -15.03 19.70
C VAL A 99 -11.69 -15.94 20.52
N THR A 100 -11.51 -17.26 20.43
CA THR A 100 -12.44 -18.22 21.06
C THR A 100 -12.01 -18.76 22.40
N ARG A 101 -10.71 -18.77 22.68
CA ARG A 101 -10.05 -19.56 23.72
C ARG A 101 -10.25 -21.08 23.56
N ASN A 102 -10.53 -21.55 22.34
CA ASN A 102 -10.60 -22.98 22.04
C ASN A 102 -9.18 -23.59 22.02
N ALA A 103 -8.81 -24.25 23.12
CA ALA A 103 -7.50 -24.86 23.29
C ALA A 103 -7.14 -25.89 22.20
N ALA A 104 -8.11 -26.60 21.62
CA ALA A 104 -7.84 -27.58 20.57
C ALA A 104 -7.32 -26.91 19.29
N ALA A 105 -7.88 -25.76 18.91
CA ALA A 105 -7.40 -24.97 17.77
C ALA A 105 -5.97 -24.47 18.01
N GLY A 106 -5.71 -23.90 19.20
CA GLY A 106 -4.37 -23.43 19.57
C GLY A 106 -3.35 -24.57 19.62
N GLN A 107 -3.72 -25.75 20.12
CA GLN A 107 -2.83 -26.92 20.14
C GLN A 107 -2.52 -27.45 18.73
N ARG A 108 -3.45 -27.37 17.76
CA ARG A 108 -3.14 -27.68 16.36
C ARG A 108 -2.11 -26.72 15.78
N ALA A 109 -2.23 -25.42 16.07
CA ALA A 109 -1.27 -24.42 15.64
C ALA A 109 0.13 -24.68 16.25
N VAL A 110 0.18 -24.98 17.55
CA VAL A 110 1.42 -25.35 18.26
C VAL A 110 2.03 -26.64 17.69
N ALA A 111 1.22 -27.67 17.44
CA ALA A 111 1.69 -28.93 16.87
C ALA A 111 2.29 -28.73 15.46
N TRP A 112 1.67 -27.91 14.62
CA TRP A 112 2.24 -27.53 13.32
C TRP A 112 3.58 -26.80 13.47
N ALA A 113 3.66 -25.84 14.41
CA ALA A 113 4.84 -25.01 14.64
C ALA A 113 6.03 -25.78 15.24
N LEU A 114 5.77 -26.85 16.00
CA LEU A 114 6.80 -27.77 16.51
C LEU A 114 7.11 -28.92 15.55
N GLY A 115 6.19 -29.22 14.62
CA GLY A 115 6.32 -30.27 13.62
C GLY A 115 7.02 -29.79 12.33
N PRO A 116 6.50 -30.13 11.13
CA PRO A 116 7.17 -29.82 9.86
C PRO A 116 7.08 -28.35 9.42
N GLY A 117 6.27 -27.50 10.07
CA GLY A 117 6.01 -26.11 9.66
C GLY A 117 7.29 -25.26 9.53
N ALA A 118 7.54 -24.66 8.38
CA ALA A 118 8.79 -23.91 8.12
C ALA A 118 8.61 -22.41 7.90
N ASP A 119 7.37 -21.95 7.66
CA ASP A 119 7.08 -20.56 7.38
C ASP A 119 7.34 -19.66 8.61
N LEU A 120 8.34 -18.78 8.50
CA LEU A 120 8.82 -17.96 9.62
C LEU A 120 7.73 -17.01 10.15
N ARG A 121 6.90 -16.46 9.25
CA ARG A 121 5.78 -15.59 9.62
C ARG A 121 4.79 -16.33 10.52
N GLN A 122 4.31 -17.51 10.10
CA GLN A 122 3.38 -18.32 10.90
C GLN A 122 4.02 -18.81 12.19
N LEU A 123 5.30 -19.22 12.20
CA LEU A 123 5.99 -19.60 13.42
C LEU A 123 6.01 -18.46 14.45
N ALA A 124 6.29 -17.22 14.01
CA ALA A 124 6.26 -16.03 14.86
C ALA A 124 4.86 -15.76 15.44
N LEU A 125 3.81 -15.87 14.61
CA LEU A 125 2.43 -15.68 15.04
C LEU A 125 1.97 -16.75 16.05
N VAL A 126 2.29 -18.02 15.80
CA VAL A 126 1.97 -19.10 16.75
C VAL A 126 2.72 -18.91 18.07
N PHE A 127 4.01 -18.57 18.01
CA PHE A 127 4.78 -18.29 19.22
C PHE A 127 4.15 -17.13 20.00
N ASP A 128 3.81 -16.02 19.33
CA ASP A 128 3.24 -14.84 19.97
C ASP A 128 1.83 -15.11 20.56
N TRP A 129 0.98 -15.81 19.81
CA TRP A 129 -0.44 -15.98 20.13
C TRP A 129 -0.76 -17.25 20.93
N CYS A 130 0.18 -18.16 21.15
CA CYS A 130 -0.10 -19.40 21.89
C CYS A 130 0.81 -19.58 23.10
N GLN A 131 1.37 -18.50 23.65
CA GLN A 131 2.28 -18.54 24.81
C GLN A 131 1.74 -19.33 26.00
N ASP A 132 0.45 -19.21 26.29
CA ASP A 132 -0.20 -19.89 27.41
C ASP A 132 -0.46 -21.38 27.16
N LEU A 133 -0.39 -21.84 25.91
CA LEU A 133 -0.49 -23.26 25.53
C LEU A 133 0.88 -23.95 25.44
N LEU A 134 1.97 -23.18 25.34
CA LEU A 134 3.33 -23.69 25.24
C LEU A 134 3.90 -24.01 26.63
N SER A 135 4.27 -25.28 26.84
CA SER A 135 5.15 -25.63 27.97
C SER A 135 6.51 -24.94 27.84
N GLU A 136 7.25 -24.81 28.94
CA GLU A 136 8.58 -24.17 28.94
C GLU A 136 9.55 -24.84 27.95
N THR A 137 9.51 -26.15 27.83
CA THR A 137 10.34 -26.89 26.85
C THR A 137 9.92 -26.56 25.42
N GLN A 138 8.63 -26.64 25.11
CA GLN A 138 8.12 -26.31 23.76
C GLN A 138 8.40 -24.86 23.38
N ARG A 139 8.30 -23.93 24.34
CA ARG A 139 8.62 -22.51 24.15
C ARG A 139 10.08 -22.32 23.78
N ARG A 140 11.01 -22.94 24.52
CA ARG A 140 12.45 -22.89 24.21
C ARG A 140 12.77 -23.52 22.86
N ASP A 141 12.17 -24.67 22.53
CA ASP A 141 12.39 -25.36 21.26
C ASP A 141 11.89 -24.52 20.06
N LEU A 142 10.69 -23.96 20.17
CA LEU A 142 10.13 -23.10 19.13
C LEU A 142 10.92 -21.79 18.99
N ALA A 143 11.35 -21.18 20.11
CA ALA A 143 12.20 -20.00 20.08
C ALA A 143 13.53 -20.25 19.35
N ALA A 144 14.21 -21.37 19.67
CA ALA A 144 15.45 -21.76 19.00
C ALA A 144 15.25 -22.00 17.50
N ARG A 145 14.13 -22.62 17.11
CA ARG A 145 13.77 -22.82 15.70
C ARG A 145 13.56 -21.49 14.97
N ILE A 146 12.80 -20.58 15.56
CA ILE A 146 12.53 -19.25 14.99
C ILE A 146 13.84 -18.48 14.83
N GLN A 147 14.70 -18.46 15.86
CA GLN A 147 16.01 -17.80 15.80
C GLN A 147 16.90 -18.38 14.67
N LYS A 148 16.91 -19.70 14.51
CA LYS A 148 17.64 -20.37 13.43
C LYS A 148 17.12 -19.91 12.06
N ARG A 149 15.80 -19.88 11.86
CA ARG A 149 15.17 -19.43 10.60
C ARG A 149 15.42 -17.95 10.30
N MET A 150 15.42 -17.09 11.31
CA MET A 150 15.81 -15.68 11.15
C MET A 150 17.24 -15.56 10.59
N THR A 151 18.15 -16.40 11.08
CA THR A 151 19.54 -16.44 10.61
C THR A 151 19.64 -16.98 9.18
N GLU A 152 18.97 -18.10 8.88
CA GLU A 152 18.96 -18.72 7.54
C GLU A 152 18.41 -17.79 6.46
N THR A 153 17.46 -16.91 6.82
CA THR A 153 16.84 -15.96 5.89
C THR A 153 17.48 -14.57 5.92
N ALA A 154 18.55 -14.34 6.69
CA ALA A 154 19.07 -12.99 6.97
C ALA A 154 19.54 -12.23 5.71
N ALA A 155 20.02 -12.96 4.69
CA ALA A 155 20.51 -12.42 3.42
C ALA A 155 19.39 -11.99 2.45
N ASP A 156 18.16 -12.46 2.66
CA ASP A 156 17.02 -12.08 1.83
C ASP A 156 16.47 -10.72 2.30
N GLU A 157 16.70 -9.69 1.50
CA GLU A 157 16.28 -8.32 1.77
C GLU A 157 14.93 -7.94 1.15
N SER A 158 14.20 -8.92 0.58
CA SER A 158 12.83 -8.71 0.11
C SER A 158 11.90 -8.32 1.26
N ILE A 159 10.90 -7.48 0.98
CA ILE A 159 9.91 -7.03 1.98
C ILE A 159 9.24 -8.23 2.69
N PRO A 160 8.80 -9.31 2.02
CA PRO A 160 8.24 -10.48 2.69
C PRO A 160 9.19 -11.16 3.69
N ALA A 161 10.47 -11.28 3.34
CA ALA A 161 11.47 -11.91 4.20
C ALA A 161 11.80 -11.02 5.41
N VAL A 162 11.99 -9.73 5.18
CA VAL A 162 12.22 -8.72 6.23
C VAL A 162 11.02 -8.67 7.19
N ARG A 163 9.79 -8.62 6.67
CA ARG A 163 8.55 -8.71 7.47
C ARG A 163 8.59 -9.93 8.38
N SER A 164 8.89 -11.10 7.83
CA SER A 164 8.88 -12.36 8.58
C SER A 164 9.92 -12.36 9.71
N ARG A 165 11.12 -11.83 9.46
CA ARG A 165 12.16 -11.67 10.50
C ARG A 165 11.79 -10.61 11.53
N LEU A 166 11.14 -9.52 11.15
CA LEU A 166 10.66 -8.51 12.08
C LEU A 166 9.61 -9.09 13.03
N LEU A 167 8.61 -9.82 12.51
CA LEU A 167 7.61 -10.49 13.34
C LEU A 167 8.27 -11.47 14.32
N ALA A 168 9.22 -12.26 13.83
CA ALA A 168 9.98 -13.19 14.65
C ALA A 168 10.78 -12.48 15.75
N ALA A 169 11.46 -11.37 15.42
CA ALA A 169 12.21 -10.59 16.39
C ALA A 169 11.30 -9.98 17.47
N VAL A 170 10.15 -9.43 17.08
CA VAL A 170 9.15 -8.92 18.04
C VAL A 170 8.63 -10.04 18.94
N ALA A 171 8.28 -11.19 18.38
CA ALA A 171 7.79 -12.33 19.15
C ALA A 171 8.83 -12.86 20.16
N LEU A 172 10.11 -12.91 19.77
CA LEU A 172 11.19 -13.45 20.61
C LEU A 172 11.84 -12.45 21.56
N PHE A 173 11.46 -11.18 21.55
CA PHE A 173 12.23 -10.08 22.15
C PHE A 173 12.66 -10.32 23.61
N ASP A 174 11.77 -10.88 24.44
CA ASP A 174 12.04 -11.16 25.87
C ASP A 174 12.50 -12.60 26.13
N HIS A 175 12.49 -13.46 25.10
CA HIS A 175 12.78 -14.89 25.23
C HIS A 175 14.19 -15.25 24.79
N VAL A 176 14.77 -14.47 23.87
CA VAL A 176 16.09 -14.71 23.31
C VAL A 176 16.98 -13.47 23.51
N PRO A 177 18.16 -13.61 24.15
CA PRO A 177 19.03 -12.48 24.38
C PRO A 177 19.66 -11.99 23.07
N GLN A 178 19.74 -10.67 22.91
CA GLN A 178 20.48 -9.93 21.87
C GLN A 178 20.02 -10.11 20.43
N SER A 179 19.89 -11.33 19.92
CA SER A 179 19.62 -11.59 18.49
C SER A 179 18.34 -10.91 17.96
N PRO A 180 17.18 -10.95 18.66
CA PRO A 180 16.00 -10.19 18.24
C PRO A 180 16.23 -8.68 18.22
N LYS A 181 16.96 -8.14 19.21
CA LYS A 181 17.27 -6.70 19.31
C LYS A 181 18.12 -6.25 18.13
N LEU A 182 19.20 -6.98 17.84
CA LEU A 182 20.08 -6.70 16.71
C LEU A 182 19.35 -6.77 15.36
N GLU A 183 18.41 -7.71 15.21
CA GLU A 183 17.63 -7.79 13.97
C GLU A 183 16.67 -6.60 13.84
N LEU A 184 16.00 -6.16 14.91
CA LEU A 184 15.16 -4.95 14.87
C LEU A 184 15.98 -3.71 14.53
N GLU A 185 17.15 -3.55 15.15
CA GLU A 185 18.09 -2.46 14.83
C GLU A 185 18.50 -2.49 13.36
N ARG A 186 18.89 -3.67 12.85
CA ARG A 186 19.28 -3.85 11.45
C ARG A 186 18.15 -3.49 10.49
N ILE A 187 16.92 -3.89 10.80
CA ILE A 187 15.76 -3.61 9.95
C ILE A 187 15.43 -2.12 9.95
N VAL A 188 15.35 -1.49 11.13
CA VAL A 188 14.96 -0.07 11.25
C VAL A 188 16.04 0.85 10.72
N ARG A 189 17.29 0.65 11.14
CA ARG A 189 18.39 1.58 10.82
C ARG A 189 18.97 1.33 9.44
N ASN A 190 19.30 0.08 9.14
CA ASN A 190 20.08 -0.22 7.93
C ASN A 190 19.16 -0.52 6.74
N TRP A 191 18.25 -1.49 6.86
CA TRP A 191 17.38 -1.84 5.74
C TRP A 191 16.40 -0.70 5.42
N TRP A 192 15.69 -0.17 6.41
CA TRP A 192 14.77 0.93 6.19
C TRP A 192 15.51 2.26 6.00
N GLY A 193 16.27 2.69 7.03
CA GLY A 193 16.89 4.01 7.08
C GLY A 193 17.95 4.28 6.00
N GLU A 194 18.73 3.27 5.60
CA GLU A 194 19.80 3.46 4.60
C GLU A 194 19.43 2.99 3.19
N LYS A 195 18.39 2.16 3.01
CA LYS A 195 18.02 1.60 1.70
C LYS A 195 16.63 2.01 1.25
N VAL A 196 15.59 1.60 1.98
CA VAL A 196 14.21 1.76 1.53
C VAL A 196 13.76 3.22 1.56
N ALA A 197 13.92 3.91 2.70
CA ALA A 197 13.52 5.30 2.83
C ALA A 197 14.25 6.23 1.85
N PRO A 198 15.59 6.18 1.70
CA PRO A 198 16.29 6.96 0.70
C PRO A 198 15.85 6.63 -0.75
N ALA A 199 15.52 5.37 -1.03
CA ALA A 199 14.99 5.00 -2.35
C ALA A 199 13.63 5.67 -2.62
N LEU A 200 12.70 5.63 -1.66
CA LEU A 200 11.41 6.33 -1.75
C LEU A 200 11.60 7.84 -1.97
N SER A 201 12.41 8.48 -1.13
CA SER A 201 12.67 9.93 -1.23
C SER A 201 13.34 10.34 -2.55
N SER A 202 14.10 9.43 -3.17
CA SER A 202 14.71 9.65 -4.49
C SER A 202 13.76 9.46 -5.68
N GLY A 203 12.50 9.10 -5.43
CA GLY A 203 11.55 8.76 -6.49
C GLY A 203 11.85 7.42 -7.16
N ARG A 204 12.50 6.50 -6.43
CA ARG A 204 12.54 5.09 -6.83
C ARG A 204 11.38 4.38 -6.14
N ASN A 205 10.89 3.31 -6.75
CA ASN A 205 9.88 2.48 -6.12
C ASN A 205 10.48 1.16 -5.59
N PRO A 206 10.93 1.12 -4.32
CA PRO A 206 11.37 -0.12 -3.68
C PRO A 206 10.19 -1.01 -3.24
N VAL A 207 8.95 -0.52 -3.28
CA VAL A 207 7.75 -1.26 -2.83
C VAL A 207 6.93 -1.67 -4.05
N ARG A 208 7.10 -2.93 -4.47
CA ARG A 208 6.23 -3.49 -5.51
C ARG A 208 4.80 -3.57 -5.00
N ARG A 209 3.84 -3.51 -5.92
CA ARG A 209 2.42 -3.67 -5.60
C ARG A 209 2.16 -4.97 -4.83
N ASP A 210 2.75 -6.07 -5.28
CA ASP A 210 2.58 -7.40 -4.67
C ASP A 210 3.20 -7.48 -3.26
N ASP A 211 4.13 -6.57 -2.93
CA ASP A 211 4.75 -6.47 -1.60
C ASP A 211 3.96 -5.58 -0.63
N ALA A 212 2.80 -5.03 -1.05
CA ALA A 212 2.00 -4.14 -0.21
C ALA A 212 1.55 -4.81 1.10
N PHE A 213 1.05 -6.05 1.04
CA PHE A 213 0.60 -6.75 2.25
C PHE A 213 1.73 -7.00 3.27
N PRO A 214 2.86 -7.62 2.89
CA PRO A 214 3.96 -7.80 3.84
C PRO A 214 4.54 -6.48 4.33
N LEU A 215 4.53 -5.40 3.54
CA LEU A 215 4.92 -4.08 4.04
C LEU A 215 3.99 -3.63 5.18
N TRP A 216 2.67 -3.74 5.01
CA TRP A 216 1.73 -3.28 6.03
C TRP A 216 1.74 -4.13 7.30
N GLU A 217 1.94 -5.45 7.18
CA GLU A 217 2.19 -6.28 8.36
C GLU A 217 3.47 -5.88 9.10
N LEU A 218 4.56 -5.57 8.38
CA LEU A 218 5.79 -5.06 8.98
C LEU A 218 5.52 -3.77 9.76
N LEU A 219 4.83 -2.82 9.13
CA LEU A 219 4.51 -1.52 9.73
C LEU A 219 3.65 -1.67 10.98
N HIS A 220 2.56 -2.46 10.91
CA HIS A 220 1.71 -2.75 12.07
C HIS A 220 2.53 -3.32 13.23
N ALA A 221 3.30 -4.37 12.97
CA ALA A 221 4.07 -5.03 14.02
C ALA A 221 5.12 -4.11 14.65
N LEU A 222 5.83 -3.31 13.84
CA LEU A 222 6.85 -2.42 14.36
C LEU A 222 6.24 -1.28 15.18
N ARG A 223 5.27 -0.55 14.63
CA ARG A 223 4.64 0.58 15.33
C ARG A 223 3.97 0.11 16.61
N ASP A 224 3.17 -0.95 16.55
CA ASP A 224 2.36 -1.38 17.69
C ASP A 224 3.19 -1.97 18.83
N SER A 225 4.43 -2.43 18.54
CA SER A 225 5.32 -3.04 19.53
C SER A 225 6.44 -2.12 20.03
N THR A 226 6.91 -1.17 19.20
CA THR A 226 8.07 -0.30 19.48
C THR A 226 7.76 1.20 19.52
N ASN A 227 6.58 1.62 19.05
CA ASN A 227 6.18 3.02 18.81
C ASN A 227 6.99 3.76 17.72
N ILE A 228 7.74 3.05 16.89
CA ILE A 228 8.40 3.63 15.71
C ILE A 228 7.43 3.60 14.52
N ASP A 229 7.11 4.76 13.94
CA ASP A 229 6.32 4.86 12.70
C ASP A 229 7.25 5.14 11.50
N LEU A 230 7.54 4.12 10.71
CA LEU A 230 8.42 4.24 9.54
C LEU A 230 7.86 5.15 8.44
N ARG A 231 6.56 5.50 8.51
CA ARG A 231 5.95 6.42 7.55
C ARG A 231 6.50 7.83 7.64
N GLU A 232 7.06 8.21 8.78
CA GLU A 232 7.67 9.52 8.97
C GLU A 232 8.86 9.75 8.03
N SER A 233 9.47 8.69 7.49
CA SER A 233 10.56 8.80 6.53
C SER A 233 10.13 9.30 5.15
N ASP A 234 8.90 9.02 4.72
CA ASP A 234 8.32 9.56 3.48
C ASP A 234 6.79 9.67 3.60
N PRO A 235 6.27 10.72 4.26
CA PRO A 235 4.84 10.88 4.48
C PRO A 235 4.04 10.97 3.18
N ARG A 236 4.65 11.46 2.10
CA ARG A 236 3.99 11.62 0.81
C ARG A 236 3.70 10.27 0.17
N PHE A 237 4.69 9.36 0.13
CA PHE A 237 4.49 8.00 -0.39
C PHE A 237 3.31 7.33 0.32
N PHE A 238 3.32 7.33 1.66
CA PHE A 238 2.28 6.65 2.43
C PHE A 238 0.91 7.32 2.37
N LYS A 239 0.86 8.63 2.11
CA LYS A 239 -0.39 9.33 1.83
C LYS A 239 -0.96 8.91 0.48
N GLN A 240 -0.14 8.82 -0.56
CA GLN A 240 -0.58 8.54 -1.93
C GLN A 240 -0.85 7.04 -2.19
N PHE A 241 -0.14 6.14 -1.52
CA PHE A 241 -0.17 4.71 -1.78
C PHE A 241 -1.59 4.07 -1.73
N PRO A 242 -2.48 4.40 -0.77
CA PRO A 242 -3.85 3.88 -0.77
C PRO A 242 -4.63 4.25 -2.03
N VAL A 243 -4.48 5.48 -2.53
CA VAL A 243 -5.15 5.95 -3.76
C VAL A 243 -4.54 5.30 -4.98
N GLU A 244 -3.21 5.21 -5.07
CA GLU A 244 -2.52 4.50 -6.15
C GLU A 244 -3.00 3.04 -6.25
N HIS A 245 -3.04 2.35 -5.11
CA HIS A 245 -3.46 0.96 -5.04
C HIS A 245 -4.90 0.80 -5.53
N LEU A 246 -5.80 1.70 -5.12
CA LEU A 246 -7.18 1.74 -5.57
C LEU A 246 -7.28 1.98 -7.08
N MET A 247 -6.61 3.02 -7.60
CA MET A 247 -6.59 3.40 -9.02
C MET A 247 -5.97 2.33 -9.92
N SER A 248 -5.06 1.52 -9.39
CA SER A 248 -4.39 0.46 -10.15
C SER A 248 -5.26 -0.76 -10.45
N HIS A 249 -6.48 -0.89 -9.91
CA HIS A 249 -7.35 -2.01 -10.24
C HIS A 249 -7.99 -1.85 -11.61
N TYR A 250 -8.02 -2.94 -12.38
CA TYR A 250 -8.87 -2.99 -13.56
C TYR A 250 -10.35 -2.84 -13.14
N PRO A 251 -11.16 -2.14 -13.96
CA PRO A 251 -12.56 -1.86 -13.63
C PRO A 251 -13.43 -3.10 -13.39
N ALA A 252 -13.37 -4.10 -14.28
CA ALA A 252 -14.26 -5.24 -14.19
C ALA A 252 -13.88 -6.20 -13.05
N PRO A 253 -14.86 -6.66 -12.24
CA PRO A 253 -14.68 -7.77 -11.33
C PRO A 253 -14.25 -9.04 -12.09
N PHE A 254 -13.35 -9.80 -11.50
CA PHE A 254 -13.02 -11.14 -11.96
C PHE A 254 -13.77 -12.17 -11.12
N PRO A 255 -14.62 -13.03 -11.72
CA PRO A 255 -15.42 -13.98 -10.95
C PRO A 255 -14.53 -15.10 -10.39
N GLY A 256 -14.75 -15.46 -9.13
CA GLY A 256 -14.21 -16.67 -8.52
C GLY A 256 -15.30 -17.55 -7.93
N ASP A 257 -14.92 -18.74 -7.50
CA ASP A 257 -15.87 -19.74 -6.97
C ASP A 257 -16.54 -19.30 -5.65
N ASP A 258 -15.87 -18.43 -4.90
CA ASP A 258 -16.23 -18.04 -3.54
C ASP A 258 -16.61 -16.56 -3.40
N ASN A 259 -15.96 -15.68 -4.17
CA ASN A 259 -16.25 -14.25 -4.27
C ASN A 259 -15.74 -13.69 -5.61
N ASP A 260 -16.11 -12.46 -5.91
CA ASP A 260 -15.47 -11.72 -6.99
C ASP A 260 -14.13 -11.16 -6.50
N TYR A 261 -13.20 -10.97 -7.43
CA TYR A 261 -11.87 -10.45 -7.17
C TYR A 261 -11.64 -9.14 -7.92
N ARG A 262 -10.95 -8.21 -7.29
CA ARG A 262 -10.38 -7.05 -7.97
C ARG A 262 -8.98 -7.39 -8.41
N ILE A 263 -8.74 -7.27 -9.71
CA ILE A 263 -7.44 -7.58 -10.29
C ILE A 263 -6.66 -6.29 -10.40
N GLY A 264 -5.52 -6.23 -9.72
CA GLY A 264 -4.58 -5.12 -9.82
C GLY A 264 -3.79 -5.17 -11.12
N ALA A 265 -3.33 -3.99 -11.54
CA ALA A 265 -2.38 -3.85 -12.63
C ALA A 265 -1.15 -4.75 -12.38
N SER A 266 -0.85 -5.59 -13.37
CA SER A 266 0.24 -6.57 -13.33
C SER A 266 0.87 -6.72 -14.71
N VAL A 267 2.05 -7.34 -14.81
CA VAL A 267 2.72 -7.52 -16.10
C VAL A 267 1.84 -8.37 -17.03
N PRO A 268 1.66 -8.00 -18.32
CA PRO A 268 0.79 -8.74 -19.24
C PRO A 268 1.23 -10.19 -19.44
N GLY A 269 0.29 -11.13 -19.60
CA GLY A 269 0.58 -12.44 -20.20
C GLY A 269 0.09 -13.70 -19.46
N GLY A 270 -0.94 -13.63 -18.62
CA GLY A 270 -1.51 -14.82 -17.97
C GLY A 270 -2.92 -14.61 -17.43
N GLU A 271 -3.53 -15.69 -16.93
CA GLU A 271 -4.74 -15.60 -16.10
C GLU A 271 -4.44 -14.81 -14.83
N PRO A 272 -5.41 -14.02 -14.31
CA PRO A 272 -5.22 -13.30 -13.04
C PRO A 272 -4.86 -14.24 -11.88
N ASP A 273 -3.85 -13.85 -11.11
CA ASP A 273 -3.46 -14.58 -9.90
C ASP A 273 -4.39 -14.19 -8.73
N LEU A 274 -5.34 -15.08 -8.41
CA LEU A 274 -6.31 -14.87 -7.32
C LEU A 274 -5.67 -14.88 -5.93
N THR A 275 -4.51 -15.52 -5.78
CA THR A 275 -3.74 -15.45 -4.53
C THR A 275 -3.19 -14.03 -4.35
N GLN A 276 -2.63 -13.45 -5.41
CA GLN A 276 -2.18 -12.05 -5.38
C GLN A 276 -3.35 -11.07 -5.20
N ALA A 277 -4.50 -11.31 -5.83
CA ALA A 277 -5.70 -10.51 -5.61
C ALA A 277 -6.17 -10.58 -4.14
N THR A 278 -6.08 -11.76 -3.51
CA THR A 278 -6.38 -11.94 -2.08
C THR A 278 -5.43 -11.14 -1.20
N TYR A 279 -4.12 -11.23 -1.43
CA TYR A 279 -3.14 -10.45 -0.66
C TYR A 279 -3.23 -8.95 -0.94
N SER A 280 -3.54 -8.54 -2.17
CA SER A 280 -3.83 -7.15 -2.53
C SER A 280 -4.97 -6.59 -1.67
N ARG A 281 -6.10 -7.30 -1.60
CA ARG A 281 -7.21 -6.88 -0.73
C ARG A 281 -6.83 -6.91 0.76
N ALA A 282 -6.07 -7.91 1.20
CA ALA A 282 -5.58 -7.97 2.58
C ALA A 282 -4.68 -6.76 2.91
N ALA A 283 -3.87 -6.30 1.95
CA ALA A 283 -3.06 -5.08 2.07
C ALA A 283 -3.95 -3.86 2.28
N GLU A 284 -5.00 -3.71 1.48
CA GLU A 284 -5.93 -2.58 1.59
C GLU A 284 -6.66 -2.55 2.94
N LEU A 285 -7.14 -3.71 3.40
CA LEU A 285 -7.74 -3.81 4.74
C LEU A 285 -6.71 -3.45 5.84
N ALA A 286 -5.46 -3.90 5.69
CA ALA A 286 -4.39 -3.57 6.62
C ALA A 286 -4.02 -2.07 6.57
N MET A 287 -4.05 -1.41 5.40
CA MET A 287 -3.85 0.04 5.25
C MET A 287 -4.89 0.82 6.04
N VAL A 288 -6.17 0.51 5.82
CA VAL A 288 -7.29 1.17 6.52
C VAL A 288 -7.19 0.95 8.03
N ALA A 289 -6.83 -0.28 8.44
CA ALA A 289 -6.67 -0.61 9.85
C ALA A 289 -5.42 0.04 10.49
N TYR A 290 -4.43 0.46 9.69
CA TYR A 290 -3.23 1.17 10.16
C TYR A 290 -3.52 2.64 10.43
N ASP A 291 -4.23 3.29 9.51
CA ASP A 291 -4.55 4.72 9.56
C ASP A 291 -6.02 4.96 9.26
N SER A 292 -6.87 4.75 10.28
CA SER A 292 -8.32 4.82 10.12
C SER A 292 -8.86 6.22 9.83
N ASN A 293 -8.05 7.25 10.12
CA ASN A 293 -8.48 8.65 10.08
C ASN A 293 -7.94 9.39 8.85
N GLY A 294 -6.95 8.84 8.13
CA GLY A 294 -6.48 9.39 6.87
C GLY A 294 -7.60 9.44 5.82
N GLU A 295 -7.69 10.54 5.09
CA GLU A 295 -8.74 10.75 4.07
C GLU A 295 -8.65 9.68 2.98
N GLU A 296 -7.44 9.38 2.51
CA GLU A 296 -7.16 8.37 1.50
C GLU A 296 -7.57 6.97 1.96
N SER A 297 -7.35 6.66 3.24
CA SER A 297 -7.84 5.41 3.86
C SER A 297 -9.37 5.38 3.94
N GLN A 298 -10.06 6.51 4.10
CA GLN A 298 -11.52 6.53 4.12
C GLN A 298 -12.13 6.27 2.74
N TYR A 299 -11.53 6.78 1.67
CA TYR A 299 -11.93 6.39 0.30
C TYR A 299 -11.71 4.89 0.08
N LEU A 300 -10.55 4.38 0.51
CA LEU A 300 -10.25 2.96 0.43
C LEU A 300 -11.22 2.11 1.26
N GLN A 301 -11.64 2.57 2.43
CA GLN A 301 -12.68 1.92 3.23
C GLN A 301 -14.01 1.84 2.46
N GLY A 302 -14.45 2.94 1.84
CA GLY A 302 -15.66 2.93 0.99
C GLY A 302 -15.56 1.95 -0.18
N TRP A 303 -14.37 1.83 -0.78
CA TRP A 303 -14.07 0.86 -1.82
C TRP A 303 -14.14 -0.59 -1.33
N LEU A 304 -13.64 -0.87 -0.12
CA LEU A 304 -13.51 -2.23 0.42
C LEU A 304 -14.83 -2.84 0.91
N MET A 305 -15.77 -2.02 1.35
CA MET A 305 -17.02 -2.49 1.99
C MET A 305 -18.09 -3.00 1.01
N ARG A 306 -17.76 -3.21 -0.27
CA ARG A 306 -18.61 -3.92 -1.23
C ARG A 306 -18.62 -5.43 -0.94
N ASP A 307 -19.79 -5.96 -0.58
CA ASP A 307 -19.96 -7.33 -0.06
C ASP A 307 -19.53 -8.48 -0.99
N HIS A 308 -19.64 -8.29 -2.30
CA HIS A 308 -19.29 -9.33 -3.29
C HIS A 308 -17.77 -9.53 -3.45
N PHE A 309 -16.96 -8.61 -2.94
CA PHE A 309 -15.50 -8.73 -2.89
C PHE A 309 -14.96 -9.19 -1.53
N MET A 310 -15.83 -9.45 -0.55
CA MET A 310 -15.41 -9.96 0.77
C MET A 310 -14.64 -11.27 0.60
N LEU A 311 -13.45 -11.40 1.20
CA LEU A 311 -12.63 -12.59 1.03
C LEU A 311 -13.27 -13.79 1.74
N ARG A 312 -13.81 -14.73 0.96
CA ARG A 312 -14.53 -15.90 1.47
C ARG A 312 -13.73 -17.19 1.39
N SER A 313 -12.62 -17.22 0.66
CA SER A 313 -11.79 -18.42 0.51
C SER A 313 -11.16 -18.87 1.83
N PRO A 314 -10.73 -20.14 1.92
CA PRO A 314 -9.88 -20.61 3.02
C PRO A 314 -8.59 -19.80 3.21
N LEU A 315 -8.06 -19.19 2.14
CA LEU A 315 -6.91 -18.29 2.22
C LEU A 315 -7.30 -16.94 2.81
N GLY A 316 -8.37 -16.33 2.28
CA GLY A 316 -8.69 -14.93 2.54
C GLY A 316 -9.54 -14.69 3.79
N ALA A 317 -10.36 -15.66 4.21
CA ALA A 317 -11.25 -15.49 5.37
C ALA A 317 -10.52 -15.12 6.68
N PRO A 318 -9.34 -15.70 7.02
CA PRO A 318 -8.57 -15.24 8.18
C PRO A 318 -8.13 -13.76 8.08
N TYR A 319 -7.78 -13.29 6.88
CA TYR A 319 -7.35 -11.91 6.64
C TYR A 319 -8.50 -10.91 6.71
N GLU A 320 -9.62 -11.23 6.07
CA GLU A 320 -10.83 -10.42 6.13
C GLU A 320 -11.32 -10.30 7.58
N PHE A 321 -11.30 -11.40 8.35
CA PHE A 321 -11.65 -11.35 9.75
C PHE A 321 -10.66 -10.55 10.60
N LEU A 322 -9.35 -10.69 10.36
CA LEU A 322 -8.31 -9.98 11.13
C LEU A 322 -8.35 -8.46 10.93
N TRP A 323 -8.51 -8.00 9.68
CA TRP A 323 -8.27 -6.60 9.33
C TRP A 323 -9.54 -5.78 9.11
N ALA A 324 -10.61 -6.39 8.59
CA ALA A 324 -11.79 -5.62 8.23
C ALA A 324 -12.51 -5.04 9.45
N ASN A 325 -12.91 -3.77 9.33
CA ASN A 325 -13.78 -3.13 10.30
C ASN A 325 -14.98 -2.52 9.57
N PRO A 326 -16.11 -3.26 9.44
CA PRO A 326 -17.28 -2.78 8.71
C PRO A 326 -18.00 -1.61 9.39
N TYR A 327 -17.64 -1.27 10.64
CA TYR A 327 -18.23 -0.17 11.39
C TYR A 327 -17.45 1.14 11.23
N GLN A 328 -16.30 1.09 10.56
CA GLN A 328 -15.52 2.29 10.28
C GLN A 328 -16.18 3.05 9.12
N PRO A 329 -16.43 4.36 9.26
CA PRO A 329 -16.97 5.16 8.17
C PRO A 329 -15.98 5.19 7.01
N GLY A 330 -16.52 5.15 5.79
CA GLY A 330 -15.77 5.37 4.56
C GLY A 330 -16.38 6.51 3.76
N LEU A 331 -15.55 7.18 2.96
CA LEU A 331 -15.99 8.13 1.95
C LEU A 331 -16.35 7.38 0.67
N SER A 332 -17.24 7.97 -0.15
CA SER A 332 -17.49 7.39 -1.47
C SER A 332 -16.23 7.51 -2.31
N PHE A 333 -15.69 6.40 -2.79
CA PHE A 333 -14.55 6.41 -3.72
C PHE A 333 -14.92 7.05 -5.07
N THR A 334 -16.20 7.20 -5.38
CA THR A 334 -16.67 7.78 -6.66
C THR A 334 -16.32 9.26 -6.83
N ILE A 335 -15.93 9.97 -5.77
CA ILE A 335 -15.51 11.37 -5.83
C ILE A 335 -14.00 11.52 -5.98
N LEU A 336 -13.24 10.42 -5.94
CA LEU A 336 -11.81 10.46 -6.26
C LEU A 336 -11.63 10.89 -7.72
N PRO A 337 -10.63 11.74 -8.00
CA PRO A 337 -10.28 12.08 -9.38
C PRO A 337 -10.05 10.85 -10.23
N LEU A 338 -10.49 10.92 -11.48
CA LEU A 338 -10.35 9.85 -12.46
C LEU A 338 -8.95 9.80 -13.10
N LEU A 339 -8.11 10.79 -12.79
CA LEU A 339 -6.70 10.88 -13.14
C LEU A 339 -5.87 10.78 -11.85
N TYR A 340 -4.90 9.88 -11.86
CA TYR A 340 -3.86 9.80 -10.84
C TYR A 340 -2.49 9.85 -11.52
N HIS A 341 -1.67 10.82 -11.15
CA HIS A 341 -0.26 10.91 -11.56
C HIS A 341 0.61 11.11 -10.31
N ASP A 342 1.59 10.24 -10.13
CA ASP A 342 2.68 10.45 -9.18
C ASP A 342 3.98 10.74 -9.92
N SER A 343 4.36 12.02 -9.93
CA SER A 343 5.58 12.51 -10.55
C SER A 343 6.86 12.05 -9.84
N ALA A 344 6.79 11.47 -8.65
CA ALA A 344 7.98 10.89 -8.03
C ALA A 344 8.25 9.45 -8.44
N THR A 345 7.21 8.63 -8.64
CA THR A 345 7.40 7.25 -9.10
C THR A 345 7.27 7.10 -10.61
N GLY A 346 6.71 8.10 -11.30
CA GLY A 346 6.44 8.03 -12.73
C GLY A 346 5.29 7.09 -13.07
N ARG A 347 4.26 7.06 -12.22
CA ARG A 347 3.08 6.21 -12.37
C ARG A 347 1.86 7.04 -12.73
N LEU A 348 1.07 6.52 -13.65
CA LEU A 348 -0.10 7.19 -14.19
C LEU A 348 -1.25 6.19 -14.34
N PHE A 349 -2.40 6.53 -13.81
CA PHE A 349 -3.63 5.76 -13.94
C PHE A 349 -4.79 6.70 -14.32
N LEU A 350 -5.54 6.32 -15.35
CA LEU A 350 -6.74 7.02 -15.80
C LEU A 350 -7.92 6.07 -15.85
N ARG A 351 -9.11 6.60 -15.60
CA ARG A 351 -10.38 5.90 -15.72
C ARG A 351 -11.42 6.78 -16.40
N SER A 352 -12.39 6.20 -17.10
CA SER A 352 -13.55 6.97 -17.59
C SER A 352 -14.53 7.27 -16.46
N ASP A 353 -14.66 6.35 -15.52
CA ASP A 353 -15.57 6.40 -14.38
C ASP A 353 -15.22 5.26 -13.39
N TRP A 354 -16.08 5.08 -12.39
CA TRP A 354 -15.95 4.09 -11.32
C TRP A 354 -16.77 2.81 -11.52
N ASP A 355 -17.49 2.69 -12.65
CA ASP A 355 -18.29 1.54 -12.98
C ASP A 355 -17.43 0.36 -13.45
N ASP A 356 -18.00 -0.84 -13.41
CA ASP A 356 -17.32 -2.08 -13.76
C ASP A 356 -17.03 -2.17 -15.29
N THR A 357 -17.67 -1.31 -16.10
CA THR A 357 -17.46 -1.20 -17.56
C THR A 357 -16.50 -0.07 -17.96
N ALA A 358 -15.94 0.65 -17.00
CA ALA A 358 -15.09 1.81 -17.29
C ALA A 358 -13.95 1.45 -18.25
N GLU A 359 -13.55 2.42 -19.07
CA GLU A 359 -12.24 2.36 -19.69
C GLU A 359 -11.19 2.68 -18.63
N TRP A 360 -10.04 2.03 -18.73
CA TRP A 360 -8.92 2.27 -17.82
C TRP A 360 -7.61 2.25 -18.58
N PHE A 361 -6.72 3.15 -18.21
CA PHE A 361 -5.37 3.21 -18.73
C PHE A 361 -4.39 3.23 -17.56
N GLY A 362 -3.30 2.48 -17.68
CA GLY A 362 -2.22 2.49 -16.70
C GLY A 362 -0.88 2.55 -17.39
N TYR A 363 0.00 3.41 -16.87
CA TYR A 363 1.42 3.44 -17.21
C TYR A 363 2.23 3.36 -15.92
N PHE A 364 2.94 2.24 -15.76
CA PHE A 364 3.68 1.91 -14.55
C PHE A 364 4.84 0.98 -14.90
N ASP A 365 5.98 1.17 -14.23
CA ASP A 365 7.18 0.35 -14.41
C ASP A 365 7.61 0.20 -15.89
N GLY A 366 7.38 1.25 -16.69
CA GLY A 366 7.69 1.30 -18.12
C GLY A 366 6.71 0.54 -19.04
N VAL A 367 5.62 0.01 -18.49
CA VAL A 367 4.58 -0.72 -19.23
C VAL A 367 3.33 0.13 -19.33
N ALA A 368 2.79 0.26 -20.54
CA ALA A 368 1.49 0.86 -20.79
C ALA A 368 0.43 -0.21 -21.05
N GLN A 369 -0.74 -0.04 -20.45
CA GLN A 369 -1.86 -0.96 -20.56
C GLN A 369 -3.16 -0.21 -20.75
N LEU A 370 -4.05 -0.78 -21.56
CA LEU A 370 -5.41 -0.32 -21.76
C LEU A 370 -6.38 -1.44 -21.42
N PHE A 371 -7.36 -1.13 -20.58
CA PHE A 371 -8.53 -1.96 -20.34
C PHE A 371 -9.73 -1.34 -21.05
N ARG A 372 -10.31 -2.09 -21.99
CA ARG A 372 -11.50 -1.69 -22.74
C ARG A 372 -12.29 -2.94 -23.11
N ASN A 373 -13.61 -2.85 -23.10
CA ASN A 373 -14.50 -3.98 -23.44
C ASN A 373 -14.21 -5.26 -22.63
N GLY A 374 -13.92 -5.11 -21.33
CA GLY A 374 -13.67 -6.25 -20.44
C GLY A 374 -12.30 -6.91 -20.59
N ARG A 375 -11.35 -6.32 -21.33
CA ARG A 375 -10.05 -6.93 -21.63
C ARG A 375 -8.89 -5.98 -21.43
N VAL A 376 -7.81 -6.49 -20.84
CA VAL A 376 -6.50 -5.81 -20.75
C VAL A 376 -5.71 -6.06 -22.03
N SER A 377 -5.08 -5.02 -22.54
CA SER A 377 -4.14 -5.08 -23.66
C SER A 377 -2.89 -4.27 -23.34
N ALA A 378 -1.72 -4.82 -23.68
CA ALA A 378 -0.47 -4.08 -23.60
C ALA A 378 -0.37 -3.10 -24.79
N LEU A 379 0.12 -1.89 -24.54
CA LEU A 379 0.36 -0.90 -25.58
C LEU A 379 1.86 -0.81 -25.87
N ASP A 380 2.23 -1.00 -27.13
CA ASP A 380 3.58 -0.68 -27.60
C ASP A 380 3.68 0.81 -27.90
N LEU A 381 4.35 1.54 -27.01
CA LEU A 381 4.53 2.99 -27.09
C LEU A 381 5.28 3.45 -28.34
N LYS A 382 6.04 2.57 -29.01
CA LYS A 382 6.77 2.91 -30.24
C LYS A 382 5.89 2.86 -31.48
N THR A 383 4.83 2.06 -31.45
CA THR A 383 3.93 1.84 -32.59
C THR A 383 2.50 2.30 -32.32
N ALA A 384 2.24 2.86 -31.14
CA ALA A 384 0.91 3.32 -30.73
C ALA A 384 0.41 4.41 -31.69
N PRO A 385 -0.69 4.17 -32.44
CA PRO A 385 -1.00 4.97 -33.62
C PRO A 385 -1.79 6.26 -33.33
N ALA A 386 -2.54 6.33 -32.22
CA ALA A 386 -3.39 7.48 -31.88
C ALA A 386 -3.38 7.77 -30.37
N PRO A 387 -3.56 9.02 -29.94
CA PRO A 387 -3.69 9.39 -28.53
C PRO A 387 -4.83 8.63 -27.84
N VAL A 388 -4.67 8.37 -26.54
CA VAL A 388 -5.74 7.82 -25.72
C VAL A 388 -6.48 8.96 -25.05
N LYS A 389 -7.77 9.11 -25.36
CA LYS A 389 -8.63 10.17 -24.83
C LYS A 389 -9.45 9.67 -23.65
N PHE A 390 -9.41 10.40 -22.55
CA PHE A 390 -10.35 10.35 -21.44
C PHE A 390 -10.95 11.74 -21.23
N ASP A 391 -12.08 11.80 -20.53
CA ASP A 391 -12.73 13.07 -20.18
C ASP A 391 -11.83 13.92 -19.27
N SER A 392 -11.04 13.29 -18.40
CA SER A 392 -10.11 13.97 -17.49
C SER A 392 -8.80 14.40 -18.14
N ALA A 393 -8.33 13.72 -19.20
CA ALA A 393 -7.04 14.01 -19.81
C ALA A 393 -6.85 13.34 -21.18
N LEU A 394 -5.90 13.86 -21.94
CA LEU A 394 -5.47 13.30 -23.22
C LEU A 394 -4.03 12.75 -23.11
N VAL A 395 -3.83 11.49 -23.48
CA VAL A 395 -2.53 10.81 -23.37
C VAL A 395 -1.89 10.63 -24.75
N TYR A 396 -0.74 11.25 -24.95
CA TYR A 396 0.10 11.15 -26.14
C TYR A 396 1.36 10.30 -25.89
N PHE A 397 1.86 9.69 -26.96
CA PHE A 397 3.00 8.78 -26.90
C PHE A 397 4.24 9.42 -27.55
N GLY A 398 5.29 9.63 -26.76
CA GLY A 398 6.46 10.43 -27.13
C GLY A 398 7.20 9.95 -28.39
N ALA A 399 7.23 8.64 -28.65
CA ALA A 399 7.92 8.10 -29.84
C ALA A 399 7.23 8.47 -31.18
N GLY A 400 5.95 8.81 -31.16
CA GLY A 400 5.15 9.15 -32.35
C GLY A 400 4.69 10.61 -32.42
N ALA A 401 4.87 11.39 -31.36
CA ALA A 401 4.24 12.71 -31.21
C ALA A 401 5.21 13.77 -30.63
N MET A 402 6.27 14.09 -31.38
CA MET A 402 7.17 15.22 -31.07
C MET A 402 6.74 16.53 -31.74
N ASN A 403 5.73 16.49 -32.62
CA ASN A 403 5.11 17.64 -33.26
C ASN A 403 3.68 17.27 -33.64
N PHE A 404 2.70 17.92 -33.04
CA PHE A 404 1.27 17.62 -33.23
C PHE A 404 0.42 18.84 -32.93
N HIS A 405 -0.86 18.79 -33.36
CA HIS A 405 -1.88 19.76 -32.97
C HIS A 405 -2.88 19.07 -32.08
N VAL A 406 -3.37 19.79 -31.08
CA VAL A 406 -4.29 19.25 -30.07
C VAL A 406 -5.29 20.31 -29.65
N THR A 407 -6.51 19.86 -29.34
CA THR A 407 -7.52 20.66 -28.66
C THR A 407 -7.84 19.96 -27.36
N LEU A 408 -7.62 20.63 -26.23
CA LEU A 408 -8.10 20.16 -24.93
C LEU A 408 -9.54 20.64 -24.72
N GLU A 409 -10.39 19.75 -24.23
CA GLU A 409 -11.78 20.07 -23.86
C GLU A 409 -11.82 20.79 -22.50
N GLU A 410 -12.89 21.55 -22.23
CA GLU A 410 -13.05 22.37 -21.01
C GLU A 410 -12.81 21.56 -19.71
N ASP A 411 -13.28 20.31 -19.66
CA ASP A 411 -13.20 19.42 -18.50
C ASP A 411 -11.86 18.64 -18.38
N GLN A 412 -10.96 18.77 -19.36
CA GLN A 412 -9.67 18.09 -19.33
C GLN A 412 -8.65 18.86 -18.45
N GLU A 413 -8.05 18.14 -17.51
CA GLU A 413 -7.04 18.66 -16.59
C GLU A 413 -5.72 19.01 -17.30
N GLY A 414 -5.40 18.31 -18.39
CA GLY A 414 -4.21 18.60 -19.19
C GLY A 414 -3.88 17.57 -20.27
N LEU A 415 -2.79 17.84 -20.98
CA LEU A 415 -2.16 16.93 -21.92
C LEU A 415 -1.03 16.16 -21.22
N ILE A 416 -1.03 14.84 -21.36
CA ILE A 416 -0.01 13.97 -20.75
C ILE A 416 0.76 13.26 -21.85
N LEU A 417 2.08 13.48 -21.89
CA LEU A 417 3.00 12.75 -22.77
C LEU A 417 3.68 11.65 -21.97
N ILE A 418 3.71 10.43 -22.52
CA ILE A 418 4.40 9.29 -21.90
C ILE A 418 5.37 8.62 -22.87
N GLY A 419 6.28 7.81 -22.34
CA GLY A 419 7.27 7.09 -23.16
C GLY A 419 8.41 7.99 -23.66
N LEU A 420 8.61 9.14 -23.03
CA LEU A 420 9.81 9.98 -23.21
C LEU A 420 10.99 9.38 -22.43
N ALA A 421 12.21 9.88 -22.67
CA ALA A 421 13.36 9.49 -21.88
C ALA A 421 13.15 9.92 -20.41
N PRO A 422 13.31 9.02 -19.42
CA PRO A 422 13.15 9.37 -18.01
C PRO A 422 14.14 10.42 -17.51
N ARG A 423 13.69 11.34 -16.66
CA ARG A 423 14.53 12.40 -16.04
C ARG A 423 15.34 13.20 -17.07
N HIS A 424 14.73 13.47 -18.22
CA HIS A 424 15.39 14.14 -19.32
C HIS A 424 14.68 15.44 -19.68
N THR A 425 15.47 16.43 -20.13
CA THR A 425 14.97 17.77 -20.43
C THR A 425 14.64 17.90 -21.90
N TYR A 426 13.46 18.42 -22.17
CA TYR A 426 12.93 18.69 -23.49
C TYR A 426 12.67 20.18 -23.62
N GLN A 427 13.03 20.75 -24.77
CA GLN A 427 12.54 22.05 -25.17
C GLN A 427 11.10 21.89 -25.68
N VAL A 428 10.17 22.62 -25.09
CA VAL A 428 8.73 22.58 -25.38
C VAL A 428 8.33 23.90 -26.01
N GLU A 429 7.81 23.83 -27.24
CA GLU A 429 7.23 24.96 -27.96
C GLU A 429 5.72 24.73 -28.06
N ILE A 430 4.95 25.66 -27.47
CA ILE A 430 3.49 25.70 -27.54
C ILE A 430 3.11 26.95 -28.34
N ASP A 431 2.18 26.83 -29.29
CA ASP A 431 1.76 27.96 -30.11
C ASP A 431 1.27 29.15 -29.25
N ASP A 432 1.73 30.35 -29.60
CA ASP A 432 1.48 31.62 -28.90
C ASP A 432 2.10 31.73 -27.48
N GLU A 433 2.95 30.80 -27.08
CA GLU A 433 3.68 30.82 -25.80
C GLU A 433 5.21 30.95 -26.00
N GLU A 434 5.92 31.34 -24.94
CA GLU A 434 7.38 31.32 -24.94
C GLU A 434 7.88 29.88 -24.86
N VAL A 435 8.93 29.58 -25.61
CA VAL A 435 9.58 28.25 -25.57
C VAL A 435 10.14 28.01 -24.16
N SER A 436 9.74 26.89 -23.55
CA SER A 436 10.20 26.49 -22.21
C SER A 436 11.08 25.24 -22.26
N GLU A 437 11.75 24.95 -21.14
CA GLU A 437 12.46 23.70 -20.92
C GLU A 437 11.73 22.92 -19.83
N GLU A 438 11.25 21.74 -20.16
CA GLU A 438 10.53 20.87 -19.24
C GLU A 438 11.29 19.57 -19.01
N THR A 439 11.24 19.05 -17.79
CA THR A 439 11.93 17.79 -17.44
C THR A 439 10.93 16.70 -17.14
N THR A 440 11.10 15.55 -17.79
CA THR A 440 10.27 14.37 -17.55
C THR A 440 10.51 13.78 -16.17
N ASP A 441 9.48 13.13 -15.64
CA ASP A 441 9.59 12.40 -14.39
C ASP A 441 10.37 11.07 -14.53
N PRO A 442 10.54 10.28 -13.45
CA PRO A 442 11.27 9.01 -13.50
C PRO A 442 10.63 7.93 -14.39
N GLY A 443 9.36 8.10 -14.77
CA GLY A 443 8.65 7.24 -15.73
C GLY A 443 8.78 7.72 -17.17
N GLY A 444 9.36 8.90 -17.41
CA GLY A 444 9.35 9.51 -18.75
C GLY A 444 8.00 10.13 -19.09
N ILE A 445 7.30 10.66 -18.08
CA ILE A 445 6.04 11.38 -18.24
C ILE A 445 6.29 12.89 -18.21
N LEU A 446 5.60 13.62 -19.07
CA LEU A 446 5.52 15.08 -19.04
C LEU A 446 4.04 15.50 -19.07
N VAL A 447 3.64 16.39 -18.17
CA VAL A 447 2.29 16.96 -18.13
C VAL A 447 2.37 18.40 -18.58
N LEU A 448 1.58 18.76 -19.60
CA LEU A 448 1.48 20.10 -20.16
C LEU A 448 0.09 20.67 -19.89
N ASP A 449 0.04 21.87 -19.34
CA ASP A 449 -1.20 22.65 -19.28
C ASP A 449 -1.31 23.47 -20.57
N LEU A 450 -2.43 23.34 -21.27
CA LEU A 450 -2.68 24.03 -22.52
C LEU A 450 -3.99 24.83 -22.41
N LEU A 451 -4.15 25.84 -23.27
CA LEU A 451 -5.43 26.53 -23.38
C LEU A 451 -6.52 25.56 -23.87
N ARG A 452 -7.68 25.60 -23.22
CA ARG A 452 -8.84 24.77 -23.58
C ARG A 452 -9.60 25.37 -24.76
N ASP A 453 -10.33 24.52 -25.49
CA ASP A 453 -11.21 24.83 -26.62
C ASP A 453 -10.53 25.57 -27.80
N LYS A 454 -9.20 25.51 -27.87
CA LYS A 454 -8.38 26.05 -28.96
C LYS A 454 -7.50 24.94 -29.51
N GLU A 455 -7.40 24.88 -30.84
CA GLU A 455 -6.39 24.03 -31.48
C GLU A 455 -5.01 24.68 -31.31
N ILE A 456 -4.06 23.94 -30.75
CA ILE A 456 -2.73 24.40 -30.36
C ILE A 456 -1.69 23.42 -30.92
N GLY A 457 -0.70 23.95 -31.63
CA GLY A 457 0.50 23.21 -32.01
C GLY A 457 1.44 23.04 -30.81
N VAL A 458 1.94 21.82 -30.63
CA VAL A 458 2.93 21.48 -29.61
C VAL A 458 4.11 20.79 -30.28
N ARG A 459 5.33 21.24 -29.98
CA ARG A 459 6.58 20.64 -30.45
C ARG A 459 7.52 20.37 -29.29
N LEU A 460 8.09 19.16 -29.27
CA LEU A 460 9.08 18.73 -28.31
C LEU A 460 10.41 18.47 -29.02
N ARG A 461 11.49 18.95 -28.43
CA ARG A 461 12.85 18.66 -28.87
C ARG A 461 13.70 18.21 -27.69
N GLU A 462 14.23 17.00 -27.81
CA GLU A 462 15.17 16.45 -26.84
C GLU A 462 16.46 17.31 -26.78
N LEU A 463 16.84 17.74 -25.58
CA LEU A 463 18.08 18.48 -25.34
C LEU A 463 19.20 17.52 -24.97
N LYS A 464 20.38 17.70 -25.56
CA LYS A 464 21.53 16.79 -25.38
C LYS A 464 22.25 17.00 -24.06
#